data_AF-A0AAV2NHD7-F1
#
_entry.id   AF-A0AAV2NHD7-F1
#
_cell.length_a   1.000
_cell.length_b   1.000
_cell.length_c   1.000
_cell.angle_alpha   90.00
_cell.angle_beta   90.00
_cell.angle_gamma   90.00
#
_symmetry.space_group_name_H-M   'P 1'
#
loop_
_entity.id
_entity.type
_entity.pdbx_description
1 polymer ?
#
loop_
_entity_poly.entity_id
_entity_poly.type
_entity_poly.pdbx_seq_one_letter_code
_entity_poly.pdbx_strand_id
1 'polypeptide(L)'
;MKGRLVRCAILLLICVFAQATHLPDSCSFEGETLSVGQHTRRCLRITCHADGKMSMLGCPLAHCPEGRQIGYRDTDFSKPYPECCERPICKEKES
;
A
#
# COMPACT_ATOMS: atom_id res chain seq x y z
N MET A 1 30.75 33.36 -29.10
CA MET A 1 30.99 32.08 -28.39
C MET A 1 30.52 32.09 -26.93
N LYS A 2 30.77 33.16 -26.14
CA LYS A 2 30.35 33.28 -24.72
C LYS A 2 28.84 33.14 -24.46
N GLY A 3 27.99 33.72 -25.30
CA GLY A 3 26.52 33.63 -25.14
C GLY A 3 25.92 32.23 -25.34
N ARG A 4 26.57 31.34 -26.13
CA ARG A 4 26.12 29.95 -26.30
C ARG A 4 26.42 29.10 -25.06
N LEU A 5 27.57 29.34 -24.43
CA LEU A 5 27.97 28.68 -23.18
C LEU A 5 27.06 29.08 -22.01
N VAL A 6 26.76 30.38 -21.89
CA VAL A 6 25.84 30.89 -20.86
C VAL A 6 24.43 30.31 -21.03
N ARG A 7 23.93 30.23 -22.27
CA ARG A 7 22.61 29.65 -22.56
C ARG A 7 22.56 28.15 -22.26
N CYS A 8 23.64 27.40 -22.55
CA CYS A 8 23.74 25.99 -22.17
C CYS A 8 23.77 25.81 -20.65
N ALA A 9 24.52 26.63 -19.92
CA ALA A 9 24.59 26.56 -18.46
C ALA A 9 23.22 26.81 -17.81
N ILE A 10 22.46 27.79 -18.31
CA ILE A 10 21.10 28.09 -17.84
C ILE A 10 20.14 26.93 -18.14
N LEU A 11 20.19 26.34 -19.34
CA LEU A 11 19.35 25.20 -19.70
C LEU A 11 19.65 23.97 -18.83
N LEU A 12 20.94 23.69 -18.57
CA LEU A 12 21.35 22.59 -17.70
C LEU A 12 20.87 22.79 -16.26
N LEU A 13 20.93 24.01 -15.73
CA LEU A 13 20.39 24.33 -14.41
C LEU A 13 18.87 24.09 -14.36
N ILE A 14 18.10 24.57 -15.35
CA ILE A 14 16.64 24.35 -15.42
C ILE A 14 16.29 22.86 -15.48
N CYS A 15 17.04 22.05 -16.24
CA CYS A 15 16.83 20.61 -16.30
C CYS A 15 17.07 19.90 -14.95
N VAL A 16 18.07 20.32 -14.18
CA VAL A 16 18.35 19.77 -12.85
C VAL A 16 17.22 20.10 -11.87
N PHE A 17 16.68 21.32 -11.91
CA PHE A 17 15.54 21.70 -11.06
C PHE A 17 14.23 21.01 -11.46
N ALA A 18 13.98 20.80 -12.76
CA ALA A 18 12.77 20.12 -13.24
C ALA A 18 12.71 18.63 -12.85
N GLN A 19 13.87 17.97 -12.69
CA GLN A 19 13.94 16.58 -12.22
C GLN A 19 13.75 16.47 -10.71
N ALA A 20 14.07 17.52 -9.95
CA ALA A 20 13.93 17.54 -8.49
C ALA A 20 12.47 17.69 -8.00
N THR A 21 11.53 18.04 -8.89
CA THR A 21 10.12 18.29 -8.54
C THR A 21 9.17 17.12 -8.75
N HIS A 22 9.65 15.95 -9.16
CA HIS A 22 8.82 14.74 -9.15
C HIS A 22 8.71 14.22 -7.71
N LEU A 23 7.88 14.86 -6.88
CA LEU A 23 7.33 14.20 -5.70
C LEU A 23 6.25 13.24 -6.20
N PRO A 24 6.40 11.92 -6.02
CA PRO A 24 5.34 10.98 -6.36
C PRO A 24 4.17 11.15 -5.37
N ASP A 25 3.19 11.95 -5.75
CA ASP A 25 1.92 12.15 -5.02
C ASP A 25 0.96 10.95 -5.14
N SER A 26 1.44 9.82 -5.67
CA SER A 26 0.66 8.61 -5.89
C SER A 26 1.54 7.36 -5.98
N CYS A 27 0.91 6.20 -5.77
CA CYS A 27 1.51 4.89 -5.86
C CYS A 27 0.79 4.05 -6.91
N SER A 28 1.52 3.29 -7.73
CA SER A 28 0.92 2.32 -8.65
C SER A 28 0.73 0.96 -7.97
N PHE A 29 -0.50 0.45 -7.92
CA PHE A 29 -0.84 -0.85 -7.34
C PHE A 29 -1.75 -1.63 -8.29
N GLU A 30 -1.31 -2.79 -8.79
CA GLU A 30 -2.07 -3.65 -9.72
C GLU A 30 -2.69 -2.92 -10.93
N GLY A 31 -2.00 -1.90 -11.46
CA GLY A 31 -2.51 -1.07 -12.57
C GLY A 31 -3.45 0.06 -12.16
N GLU A 32 -3.79 0.18 -10.88
CA GLU A 32 -4.47 1.32 -10.28
C GLU A 32 -3.47 2.37 -9.80
N THR A 33 -3.87 3.65 -9.81
CA THR A 33 -3.13 4.74 -9.18
C THR A 33 -3.80 5.12 -7.87
N LEU A 34 -3.12 4.89 -6.75
CA LEU A 34 -3.57 5.22 -5.40
C LEU A 34 -3.01 6.58 -4.99
N SER A 35 -3.85 7.48 -4.49
CA SER A 35 -3.38 8.73 -3.87
C SER A 35 -2.61 8.45 -2.58
N VAL A 36 -1.79 9.40 -2.12
CA VAL A 36 -1.19 9.33 -0.77
C VAL A 36 -2.28 9.09 0.28
N GLY A 37 -2.03 8.16 1.21
CA GLY A 37 -2.99 7.78 2.25
C GLY A 37 -3.21 6.27 2.38
N GLN A 38 -4.28 5.91 3.08
CA GLN A 38 -4.66 4.51 3.32
C GLN A 38 -5.76 4.05 2.36
N HIS A 39 -5.57 2.86 1.81
CA HIS A 39 -6.47 2.22 0.88
C HIS A 39 -6.68 0.75 1.28
N THR A 40 -7.84 0.20 0.93
CA THR A 40 -8.12 -1.22 1.11
C THR A 40 -8.42 -1.84 -0.24
N ARG A 41 -7.67 -2.88 -0.63
CA ARG A 41 -7.89 -3.65 -1.87
C ARG A 41 -7.71 -5.13 -1.56
N ARG A 42 -8.67 -5.97 -1.96
CA ARG A 42 -8.61 -7.44 -1.75
C ARG A 42 -8.22 -7.85 -0.33
N CYS A 43 -8.79 -7.19 0.68
CA CYS A 43 -8.48 -7.41 2.10
C CYS A 43 -7.02 -7.13 2.52
N LEU A 44 -6.29 -6.33 1.74
CA LEU A 44 -4.99 -5.76 2.10
C LEU A 44 -5.18 -4.31 2.51
N ARG A 45 -4.52 -3.89 3.60
CA ARG A 45 -4.40 -2.47 3.95
C ARG A 45 -3.14 -1.91 3.33
N ILE A 46 -3.30 -1.05 2.33
CA ILE A 46 -2.22 -0.43 1.57
C ILE A 46 -2.06 0.99 2.07
N THR A 47 -0.83 1.39 2.37
CA THR A 47 -0.47 2.77 2.69
C THR A 47 0.44 3.28 1.59
N CYS A 48 -0.02 4.28 0.84
CA CYS A 48 0.80 5.02 -0.11
C CYS A 48 1.42 6.22 0.60
N HIS A 49 2.75 6.29 0.59
CA HIS A 49 3.53 7.35 1.21
C HIS A 49 3.80 8.47 0.20
N ALA A 50 4.04 9.69 0.70
CA ALA A 50 4.31 10.86 -0.15
C ALA A 50 5.63 10.79 -0.94
N ASP A 51 6.52 9.84 -0.59
CA ASP A 51 7.72 9.53 -1.36
C ASP A 51 7.48 8.45 -2.42
N GLY A 52 6.21 8.08 -2.67
CA GLY A 52 5.80 7.13 -3.69
C GLY A 52 6.05 5.68 -3.32
N LYS A 53 6.58 5.42 -2.11
CA LYS A 53 6.69 4.07 -1.57
C LYS A 53 5.33 3.60 -1.09
N MET A 54 5.14 2.29 -1.11
CA MET A 54 3.97 1.66 -0.51
C MET A 54 4.35 0.73 0.64
N SER A 55 3.48 0.64 1.63
CA SER A 55 3.51 -0.42 2.64
C SER A 55 2.19 -1.19 2.59
N MET A 56 2.26 -2.51 2.68
CA MET A 56 1.09 -3.38 2.61
C MET A 56 1.01 -4.20 3.89
N LEU A 57 -0.18 -4.26 4.48
CA LEU A 57 -0.48 -5.12 5.61
C LEU A 57 -1.51 -6.16 5.15
N GLY A 58 -1.07 -7.41 5.15
CA GLY A 58 -1.92 -8.57 4.90
C GLY A 58 -2.69 -9.01 6.13
N CYS A 59 -3.51 -10.05 5.97
CA CYS A 59 -4.29 -10.61 7.06
C CYS A 59 -3.40 -11.17 8.19
N PRO A 60 -3.75 -10.91 9.46
CA PRO A 60 -3.01 -11.47 10.59
C PRO A 60 -3.24 -12.98 10.67
N LEU A 61 -2.19 -13.72 11.06
CA LEU A 61 -2.33 -15.13 11.41
C LEU A 61 -3.21 -15.26 12.65
N ALA A 62 -4.26 -16.07 12.56
CA ALA A 62 -5.18 -16.36 13.64
C ALA A 62 -5.21 -17.87 13.88
N HIS A 63 -5.09 -18.27 15.14
CA HIS A 63 -5.13 -19.68 15.55
C HIS A 63 -6.10 -19.87 16.71
N CYS A 64 -6.83 -20.97 16.68
CA CYS A 64 -7.56 -21.43 17.85
C CYS A 64 -6.60 -22.10 18.84
N PRO A 65 -6.97 -22.19 20.13
CA PRO A 65 -6.31 -23.10 21.05
C PRO A 65 -6.27 -24.53 20.48
N GLU A 66 -5.28 -25.31 20.89
CA GLU A 66 -5.08 -26.67 20.42
C GLU A 66 -6.38 -27.51 20.54
N GLY A 67 -6.70 -28.24 19.47
CA GLY A 67 -7.90 -29.08 19.39
C GLY A 67 -9.24 -28.33 19.32
N ARG A 68 -9.26 -26.99 19.25
CA ARG A 68 -10.51 -26.19 19.22
C ARG A 68 -10.90 -25.65 17.86
N GLN A 69 -10.10 -25.83 16.81
CA GLN A 69 -10.48 -25.40 15.48
C GLN A 69 -11.57 -26.34 14.93
N ILE A 70 -12.75 -25.79 14.68
CA ILE A 70 -13.91 -26.54 14.16
C ILE A 70 -14.22 -26.20 12.69
N GLY A 71 -13.51 -25.23 12.13
CA GLY A 71 -13.67 -24.83 10.74
C GLY A 71 -12.84 -23.61 10.42
N TYR A 72 -13.12 -23.04 9.25
CA TYR A 72 -12.48 -21.85 8.75
C TYR A 72 -13.53 -20.98 8.07
N ARG A 73 -13.47 -19.67 8.31
CA ARG A 73 -14.25 -18.69 7.58
C ARG A 73 -13.40 -18.16 6.46
N ASP A 74 -13.90 -18.25 5.24
CA ASP A 74 -13.22 -17.73 4.05
C ASP A 74 -13.14 -16.19 4.06
N THR A 75 -12.33 -15.67 3.17
CA THR A 75 -12.20 -14.22 2.93
C THR A 75 -13.54 -13.64 2.45
N ASP A 76 -13.96 -12.53 3.05
CA ASP A 76 -15.20 -11.83 2.74
C ASP A 76 -14.91 -10.39 2.32
N PHE A 77 -14.76 -10.14 1.02
CA PHE A 77 -14.45 -8.81 0.48
C PHE A 77 -15.56 -7.76 0.68
N SER A 78 -16.76 -8.16 1.14
CA SER A 78 -17.82 -7.21 1.50
C SER A 78 -17.58 -6.51 2.83
N LYS A 79 -16.67 -7.05 3.66
CA LYS A 79 -16.33 -6.51 4.98
C LYS A 79 -15.10 -5.61 4.95
N PRO A 80 -14.96 -4.65 5.88
CA PRO A 80 -13.73 -3.89 6.02
C PRO A 80 -12.58 -4.78 6.52
N TYR A 81 -11.34 -4.32 6.34
CA TYR A 81 -10.20 -4.92 7.02
C TYR A 81 -10.23 -4.55 8.52
N PRO A 82 -9.99 -5.49 9.46
CA PRO A 82 -9.57 -6.88 9.27
C PRO A 82 -10.71 -7.92 9.23
N GLU A 83 -11.98 -7.50 9.22
CA GLU A 83 -13.14 -8.39 9.22
C GLU A 83 -13.32 -9.16 7.91
N CYS A 84 -12.76 -8.69 6.81
CA CYS A 84 -12.71 -9.43 5.55
C CYS A 84 -11.75 -10.62 5.60
N CYS A 85 -10.84 -10.67 6.57
CA CYS A 85 -9.84 -11.72 6.62
C CYS A 85 -10.47 -13.08 6.90
N GLU A 86 -9.89 -14.08 6.26
CA GLU A 86 -10.10 -15.46 6.62
C GLU A 86 -9.61 -15.73 8.04
N ARG A 87 -10.37 -16.54 8.80
CA ARG A 87 -10.09 -16.81 10.21
C ARG A 87 -10.59 -18.19 10.61
N PRO A 88 -9.91 -18.89 11.54
CA PRO A 88 -10.42 -20.15 12.05
C PRO A 88 -11.67 -19.91 12.89
N ILE A 89 -12.62 -20.84 12.80
CA ILE A 89 -13.77 -20.89 13.69
C ILE A 89 -13.34 -21.74 14.90
N CYS A 90 -13.34 -21.13 16.07
CA CYS A 90 -12.97 -21.80 17.31
C CYS A 90 -14.22 -22.27 18.06
N LYS A 91 -14.20 -23.49 18.59
CA LYS A 91 -15.21 -23.94 19.55
C LYS A 91 -15.22 -22.99 20.75
N GLU A 92 -16.40 -22.52 21.14
CA GLU A 92 -16.57 -21.77 22.38
C GLU A 92 -16.05 -22.59 23.55
N LYS A 93 -15.45 -21.92 24.54
CA LYS A 93 -15.14 -22.59 25.80
C LYS A 93 -16.49 -22.86 26.47
N GLU A 94 -16.83 -24.12 26.68
CA GLU A 94 -17.78 -24.47 27.75
C GLU A 94 -17.20 -23.84 29.02
N SER A 95 -17.89 -22.81 29.52
CA SER A 95 -17.53 -22.10 30.76
C SER A 95 -18.23 -22.72 31.95
#